data_AF-H3NPV4-F1
#
_entry.id   AF-H3NPV4-F1
#
_cell.length_a   1.000
_cell.length_b   1.000
_cell.length_c   1.000
_cell.angle_alpha   90.00
_cell.angle_beta   90.00
_cell.angle_gamma   90.00
#
_symmetry.space_group_name_H-M   'P 1'
#
loop_
_entity.id
_entity.type
_entity.pdbx_description
1 polymer ?
#
loop_
_entity_poly.entity_id
_entity_poly.type
_entity_poly.pdbx_seq_one_letter_code
_entity_poly.pdbx_strand_id
1 'polypeptide(L)'
;MNKIKMAIVTLALVLSLSACGGGNDTKNEDTKNETNTVETKDENGTAEESQEQTNGTGEVSYDALMAMQPSPAKDFNVQENNDGGLTITGYAGKEEMVYVPEEIDGLPVTEISKYTFANNQSPKAIRLGKNVKKVMFGAFGTNDTIEIVVAEGLEVIENSAFIESKKLKVLKLNEGLKEIQELGLSGLESLTELEIPSTVEKYGKSILLFSNENLVVKGKAGSIAEKIAKDNNVKFEEVK
;
A
#
# COMPACT_ATOMS: atom_id res chain seq x y z
N MET A 1 27.20 -37.04 -13.78
CA MET A 1 26.84 -37.31 -12.36
C MET A 1 27.29 -36.12 -11.53
N ASN A 2 26.47 -35.07 -11.42
CA ASN A 2 26.76 -33.91 -10.57
C ASN A 2 25.96 -34.02 -9.28
N LYS A 3 26.69 -34.00 -8.16
CA LYS A 3 26.18 -34.20 -6.79
C LYS A 3 25.46 -32.94 -6.32
N ILE A 4 24.16 -33.06 -6.03
CA ILE A 4 23.36 -32.02 -5.38
C ILE A 4 23.79 -31.95 -3.91
N LYS A 5 24.30 -30.80 -3.48
CA LYS A 5 24.55 -30.52 -2.06
C LYS A 5 23.25 -29.97 -1.46
N MET A 6 22.60 -30.80 -0.65
CA MET A 6 21.43 -30.46 0.14
C MET A 6 21.88 -29.63 1.36
N ALA A 7 21.53 -28.34 1.39
CA ALA A 7 21.76 -27.48 2.55
C ALA A 7 20.49 -27.49 3.42
N ILE A 8 20.61 -28.03 4.63
CA ILE A 8 19.57 -28.03 5.66
C ILE A 8 19.57 -26.65 6.32
N VAL A 9 18.50 -25.88 6.16
CA VAL A 9 18.29 -24.60 6.87
C VAL A 9 17.45 -24.88 8.11
N THR A 10 18.07 -24.82 9.29
CA THR A 10 17.37 -24.97 10.58
C THR A 10 16.70 -23.65 10.97
N LEU A 11 15.37 -23.69 11.08
CA LEU A 11 14.52 -22.60 11.56
C LEU A 11 14.67 -22.46 13.09
N ALA A 12 15.23 -21.34 13.56
CA ALA A 12 15.22 -20.99 14.97
C ALA A 12 14.03 -20.06 15.27
N LEU A 13 13.05 -20.58 16.00
CA LEU A 13 11.89 -19.85 16.49
C LEU A 13 12.29 -19.09 17.78
N VAL A 14 12.40 -17.76 17.73
CA VAL A 14 12.60 -16.94 18.94
C VAL A 14 11.25 -16.41 19.39
N LEU A 15 10.71 -16.98 20.47
CA LEU A 15 9.57 -16.43 21.20
C LEU A 15 10.12 -15.47 22.27
N SER A 16 10.04 -14.17 22.03
CA SER A 16 10.24 -13.17 23.09
C SER A 16 8.93 -12.93 23.83
N LEU A 17 8.85 -13.44 25.06
CA LEU A 17 7.85 -13.06 26.06
C LEU A 17 8.20 -11.66 26.59
N SER A 18 7.39 -10.65 26.27
CA SER A 18 7.45 -9.35 26.94
C SER A 18 6.47 -9.36 28.11
N ALA A 19 7.00 -9.59 29.31
CA ALA A 19 6.36 -9.25 30.57
C ALA A 19 6.77 -7.82 30.96
N CYS A 20 5.78 -6.98 31.28
CA CYS A 20 5.81 -5.81 32.19
C CYS A 20 4.36 -5.26 32.16
N GLY A 21 3.61 -5.12 33.24
CA GLY A 21 3.98 -4.66 34.58
C GLY A 21 3.26 -3.33 34.80
N GLY A 22 2.15 -3.35 35.53
CA GLY A 22 1.30 -2.17 35.78
C GLY A 22 1.85 -1.22 36.85
N GLY A 23 1.26 -0.03 36.92
CA GLY A 23 1.45 0.94 38.00
C GLY A 23 1.02 2.35 37.61
N ASN A 24 -0.15 2.77 38.11
CA ASN A 24 -0.61 4.16 38.16
C ASN A 24 0.39 5.05 38.92
N ASP A 25 0.49 6.34 38.56
CA ASP A 25 0.21 7.44 39.49
C ASP A 25 0.16 8.81 38.81
N THR A 26 -0.64 9.68 39.43
CA THR A 26 -1.15 10.99 39.01
C THR A 26 -0.14 12.13 39.26
N LYS A 27 -0.25 13.23 38.49
CA LYS A 27 -0.36 14.61 39.02
C LYS A 27 -0.53 15.67 37.91
N ASN A 28 -1.55 16.50 38.11
CA ASN A 28 -1.78 17.82 37.52
C ASN A 28 -0.66 18.80 37.89
N GLU A 29 -0.38 19.78 37.01
CA GLU A 29 -0.34 21.20 37.40
C GLU A 29 -0.50 22.11 36.16
N ASP A 30 -1.41 23.09 36.30
CA ASP A 30 -1.70 24.18 35.38
C ASP A 30 -0.55 25.19 35.28
N THR A 31 -0.44 25.90 34.14
CA THR A 31 -0.39 27.37 34.15
C THR A 31 -0.56 27.98 32.75
N LYS A 32 -1.51 28.92 32.66
CA LYS A 32 -1.70 29.88 31.57
C LYS A 32 -0.53 30.87 31.49
N ASN A 33 -0.23 31.39 30.29
CA ASN A 33 -0.15 32.83 30.09
C ASN A 33 -0.36 33.27 28.64
N GLU A 34 -0.90 34.47 28.50
CA GLU A 34 -1.61 35.07 27.37
C GLU A 34 -0.73 35.86 26.38
N THR A 35 -1.24 35.96 25.14
CA THR A 35 -1.26 37.11 24.20
C THR A 35 0.02 37.89 23.84
N ASN A 36 0.27 38.09 22.54
CA ASN A 36 -0.03 39.39 21.88
C ASN A 36 0.04 39.33 20.34
N THR A 37 -0.87 40.07 19.71
CA THR A 37 -1.08 40.28 18.26
C THR A 37 -0.21 41.41 17.71
N VAL A 38 0.13 41.40 16.41
CA VAL A 38 0.17 42.60 15.54
C VAL A 38 -0.09 42.18 14.08
N GLU A 39 -1.10 42.79 13.46
CA GLU A 39 -1.38 42.81 12.02
C GLU A 39 -0.55 43.90 11.32
N THR A 40 -0.19 43.71 10.04
CA THR A 40 -0.24 44.78 9.03
C THR A 40 -0.56 44.16 7.66
N LYS A 41 -1.52 44.78 6.95
CA LYS A 41 -1.83 44.56 5.53
C LYS A 41 -0.88 45.43 4.69
N ASP A 42 -0.63 45.04 3.44
CA ASP A 42 -0.63 45.93 2.28
C ASP A 42 -0.72 45.11 0.97
N GLU A 43 -1.28 45.74 -0.06
CA GLU A 43 -1.84 45.15 -1.28
C GLU A 43 -0.87 45.06 -2.48
N ASN A 44 -1.17 44.07 -3.33
CA ASN A 44 -1.06 44.03 -4.80
C ASN A 44 0.31 44.06 -5.50
N GLY A 45 0.64 42.97 -6.18
CA GLY A 45 1.72 42.88 -7.17
C GLY A 45 1.66 41.54 -7.91
N THR A 46 1.22 41.59 -9.17
CA THR A 46 1.16 40.46 -10.10
C THR A 46 2.57 40.01 -10.46
N ALA A 47 2.88 38.72 -10.29
CA ALA A 47 3.99 38.07 -10.96
C ALA A 47 3.64 36.60 -11.21
N GLU A 48 3.70 36.20 -12.47
CA GLU A 48 3.70 34.80 -12.91
C GLU A 48 4.87 34.09 -12.22
N GLU A 49 4.58 33.03 -11.48
CA GLU A 49 5.60 32.21 -10.84
C GLU A 49 5.41 30.76 -11.30
N SER A 50 6.31 30.34 -12.17
CA SER A 50 6.63 28.95 -12.44
C SER A 50 6.91 28.26 -11.12
N GLN A 51 6.02 27.40 -10.67
CA GLN A 51 6.22 26.62 -9.45
C GLN A 51 7.20 25.48 -9.72
N GLU A 52 8.47 25.77 -9.51
CA GLU A 52 9.39 24.80 -8.91
C GLU A 52 9.38 25.12 -7.41
N GLN A 53 8.61 24.34 -6.65
CA GLN A 53 8.51 24.50 -5.20
C GLN A 53 8.86 23.18 -4.52
N THR A 54 10.12 23.08 -4.10
CA THR A 54 10.58 22.09 -3.14
C THR A 54 9.89 22.35 -1.80
N ASN A 55 9.16 21.38 -1.26
CA ASN A 55 8.63 21.44 0.11
C ASN A 55 9.08 20.21 0.90
N GLY A 56 9.78 20.49 2.01
CA GLY A 56 10.20 19.51 3.00
C GLY A 56 9.00 18.91 3.73
N THR A 57 8.56 17.76 3.23
CA THR A 57 7.94 16.67 3.98
C THR A 57 8.70 15.42 3.54
N GLY A 58 8.83 14.41 4.40
CA GLY A 58 9.44 13.12 4.03
C GLY A 58 8.55 12.30 3.09
N GLU A 59 7.90 12.96 2.11
CA GLU A 59 6.99 12.37 1.16
C GLU A 59 7.75 11.61 0.08
N VAL A 60 7.30 10.38 -0.14
CA VAL A 60 7.86 9.52 -1.18
C VAL A 60 7.32 9.95 -2.54
N SER A 61 8.20 10.22 -3.49
CA SER A 61 7.82 10.64 -4.85
C SER A 61 7.33 9.44 -5.68
N TYR A 62 6.14 9.58 -6.28
CA TYR A 62 5.61 8.62 -7.24
C TYR A 62 6.54 8.45 -8.45
N ASP A 63 7.06 9.54 -9.00
CA ASP A 63 7.96 9.51 -10.15
C ASP A 63 9.28 8.81 -9.82
N ALA A 64 9.82 9.03 -8.60
CA ALA A 64 11.00 8.32 -8.12
C ALA A 64 10.74 6.81 -8.00
N LEU A 65 9.57 6.42 -7.47
CA LEU A 65 9.15 5.01 -7.38
C LEU A 65 9.03 4.35 -8.77
N MET A 66 8.55 5.09 -9.77
CA MET A 66 8.42 4.57 -11.13
C MET A 66 9.75 4.52 -11.90
N ALA A 67 10.73 5.35 -11.55
CA ALA A 67 12.05 5.37 -12.18
C ALA A 67 13.07 4.43 -11.53
N MET A 68 12.81 3.89 -10.35
CA MET A 68 13.79 3.07 -9.62
C MET A 68 14.02 1.69 -10.24
N GLN A 69 15.19 1.12 -9.97
CA GLN A 69 15.51 -0.28 -10.28
C GLN A 69 14.91 -1.22 -9.22
N PRO A 70 14.71 -2.52 -9.54
CA PRO A 70 14.24 -3.51 -8.57
C PRO A 70 15.08 -3.51 -7.28
N SER A 71 14.40 -3.64 -6.14
CA SER A 71 15.08 -3.79 -4.85
C SER A 71 15.91 -5.08 -4.84
N PRO A 72 17.02 -5.15 -4.07
CA PRO A 72 17.86 -6.33 -4.02
C PRO A 72 17.07 -7.61 -3.70
N ALA A 73 17.23 -8.65 -4.51
CA ALA A 73 16.53 -9.93 -4.30
C ALA A 73 16.73 -10.53 -2.90
N LYS A 74 17.91 -10.31 -2.29
CA LYS A 74 18.25 -10.72 -0.93
C LYS A 74 17.35 -10.12 0.17
N ASP A 75 16.64 -9.05 -0.14
CA ASP A 75 15.72 -8.40 0.80
C ASP A 75 14.36 -9.11 0.85
N PHE A 76 14.12 -10.09 -0.02
CA PHE A 76 12.86 -10.82 -0.10
C PHE A 76 13.03 -12.29 0.29
N ASN A 77 12.10 -12.78 1.11
CA ASN A 77 11.91 -14.20 1.32
C ASN A 77 11.00 -14.73 0.20
N VAL A 78 11.39 -15.84 -0.43
CA VAL A 78 10.67 -16.39 -1.59
C VAL A 78 10.37 -17.87 -1.44
N GLN A 79 9.29 -18.32 -2.07
CA GLN A 79 8.91 -19.72 -2.19
C GLN A 79 8.42 -19.99 -3.62
N GLU A 80 8.84 -21.08 -4.25
CA GLU A 80 8.28 -21.53 -5.53
C GLU A 80 6.79 -21.91 -5.36
N ASN A 81 5.96 -21.45 -6.29
CA ASN A 81 4.54 -21.78 -6.34
C ASN A 81 4.23 -22.82 -7.42
N ASN A 82 2.99 -23.30 -7.40
CA ASN A 82 2.55 -24.38 -8.29
C ASN A 82 2.49 -23.98 -9.77
N ASP A 83 2.57 -22.67 -10.07
CA ASP A 83 2.54 -22.12 -11.43
C ASP A 83 3.97 -21.96 -12.01
N GLY A 84 4.99 -22.42 -11.31
CA GLY A 84 6.39 -22.32 -11.73
C GLY A 84 7.02 -20.94 -11.54
N GLY A 85 6.35 -20.06 -10.79
CA GLY A 85 6.87 -18.76 -10.36
C GLY A 85 7.26 -18.73 -8.89
N LEU A 86 7.54 -17.53 -8.38
CA LEU A 86 7.87 -17.26 -7.00
C LEU A 86 6.77 -16.45 -6.32
N THR A 87 6.49 -16.84 -5.09
CA THR A 87 5.67 -16.09 -4.14
C THR A 87 6.61 -15.38 -3.16
N ILE A 88 6.50 -14.06 -3.05
CA ILE A 88 7.16 -13.30 -1.99
C ILE A 88 6.44 -13.59 -0.67
N THR A 89 7.16 -14.08 0.33
CA THR A 89 6.63 -14.48 1.63
C THR A 89 7.04 -13.55 2.78
N GLY A 90 7.94 -12.60 2.50
CA GLY A 90 8.38 -11.59 3.46
C GLY A 90 9.34 -10.60 2.84
N TYR A 91 9.44 -9.42 3.45
CA TYR A 91 10.42 -8.39 3.13
C TYR A 91 11.28 -8.08 4.36
N ALA A 92 12.60 -8.25 4.23
CA ALA A 92 13.61 -8.06 5.27
C ALA A 92 14.48 -6.81 5.05
N GLY A 93 14.26 -6.09 3.95
CA GLY A 93 14.93 -4.81 3.71
C GLY A 93 14.43 -3.70 4.63
N LYS A 94 15.08 -2.54 4.56
CA LYS A 94 14.83 -1.37 5.43
C LYS A 94 14.57 -0.08 4.65
N GLU A 95 14.46 -0.18 3.33
CA GLU A 95 14.32 0.98 2.46
C GLU A 95 12.88 1.50 2.49
N GLU A 96 12.71 2.82 2.38
CA GLU A 96 11.39 3.45 2.35
C GLU A 96 10.68 3.24 1.00
N MET A 97 11.44 3.01 -0.09
CA MET A 97 10.92 2.67 -1.41
C MET A 97 11.31 1.24 -1.76
N VAL A 98 10.31 0.43 -2.10
CA VAL A 98 10.50 -0.97 -2.47
C VAL A 98 9.94 -1.20 -3.86
N TYR A 99 10.76 -1.75 -4.75
CA TYR A 99 10.30 -2.30 -6.02
C TYR A 99 10.51 -3.81 -5.99
N VAL A 100 9.39 -4.55 -5.85
CA VAL A 100 9.40 -6.01 -5.91
C VAL A 100 9.86 -6.45 -7.31
N PRO A 101 10.99 -7.19 -7.42
CA PRO A 101 11.53 -7.61 -8.71
C PRO A 101 10.52 -8.40 -9.55
N GLU A 102 10.61 -8.27 -10.87
CA GLU A 102 9.81 -9.08 -11.79
C GLU A 102 10.27 -10.55 -11.82
N GLU A 103 11.55 -10.80 -11.53
CA GLU A 103 12.19 -12.10 -11.48
C GLU A 103 13.24 -12.15 -10.37
N ILE A 104 13.42 -13.32 -9.76
CA ILE A 104 14.54 -13.62 -8.84
C ILE A 104 15.16 -14.94 -9.30
N ASP A 105 16.47 -14.94 -9.53
CA ASP A 105 17.24 -16.11 -10.03
C ASP A 105 16.65 -16.75 -11.31
N GLY A 106 16.06 -15.92 -12.18
CA GLY A 106 15.47 -16.35 -13.45
C GLY A 106 14.07 -16.94 -13.35
N LEU A 107 13.45 -16.94 -12.17
CA LEU A 107 12.05 -17.32 -11.96
C LEU A 107 11.16 -16.08 -11.79
N PRO A 108 9.98 -16.03 -12.43
CA PRO A 108 9.09 -14.87 -12.34
C PRO A 108 8.48 -14.75 -10.95
N VAL A 109 8.45 -13.54 -10.39
CA VAL A 109 7.73 -13.25 -9.15
C VAL A 109 6.27 -12.99 -9.50
N THR A 110 5.38 -13.89 -9.07
CA THR A 110 3.98 -13.89 -9.50
C THR A 110 2.97 -13.63 -8.38
N GLU A 111 3.37 -13.74 -7.12
CA GLU A 111 2.44 -13.59 -5.99
C GLU A 111 3.06 -12.88 -4.80
N ILE A 112 2.23 -12.12 -4.06
CA ILE A 112 2.55 -11.59 -2.74
C ILE A 112 1.74 -12.38 -1.71
N SER A 113 2.43 -13.09 -0.83
CA SER A 113 1.82 -13.96 0.18
C SER A 113 1.07 -13.17 1.24
N LYS A 114 0.27 -13.90 1.99
CA LYS A 114 -0.44 -13.41 3.17
C LYS A 114 0.50 -12.70 4.14
N TYR A 115 0.07 -11.53 4.60
CA TYR A 115 0.77 -10.70 5.59
C TYR A 115 2.21 -10.26 5.23
N THR A 116 2.63 -10.37 3.97
CA THR A 116 4.02 -10.08 3.56
C THR A 116 4.52 -8.70 4.00
N PHE A 117 3.67 -7.69 3.88
CA PHE A 117 3.94 -6.30 4.26
C PHE A 117 3.08 -5.84 5.44
N ALA A 118 2.30 -6.74 6.06
CA ALA A 118 1.48 -6.38 7.21
C ALA A 118 2.35 -5.97 8.40
N ASN A 119 1.98 -4.87 9.08
CA ASN A 119 2.72 -4.29 10.21
C ASN A 119 4.20 -3.95 9.92
N ASN A 120 4.63 -3.94 8.66
CA ASN A 120 5.98 -3.53 8.31
C ASN A 120 6.13 -2.02 8.53
N GLN A 121 7.23 -1.61 9.17
CA GLN A 121 7.47 -0.22 9.57
C GLN A 121 8.48 0.50 8.68
N SER A 122 9.03 -0.16 7.64
CA SER A 122 10.07 0.44 6.79
C SER A 122 9.52 1.02 5.48
N PRO A 123 8.82 0.24 4.62
CA PRO A 123 8.38 0.75 3.33
C PRO A 123 7.27 1.78 3.47
N LYS A 124 7.47 2.95 2.86
CA LYS A 124 6.44 3.96 2.64
C LYS A 124 5.84 3.88 1.24
N ALA A 125 6.58 3.36 0.27
CA ALA A 125 6.06 3.14 -1.07
C ALA A 125 6.49 1.78 -1.62
N ILE A 126 5.55 1.09 -2.27
CA ILE A 126 5.77 -0.23 -2.85
C ILE A 126 5.31 -0.24 -4.30
N ARG A 127 6.19 -0.68 -5.19
CA ARG A 127 5.89 -1.02 -6.58
C ARG A 127 5.97 -2.52 -6.76
N LEU A 128 4.90 -3.13 -7.25
CA LEU A 128 4.85 -4.54 -7.59
C LEU A 128 5.19 -4.72 -9.07
N GLY A 129 6.17 -5.57 -9.37
CA GLY A 129 6.54 -5.87 -10.75
C GLY A 129 5.40 -6.46 -11.57
N LYS A 130 5.43 -6.24 -12.88
CA LYS A 130 4.36 -6.62 -13.83
C LYS A 130 3.99 -8.11 -13.85
N ASN A 131 4.86 -8.97 -13.35
CA ASN A 131 4.61 -10.40 -13.25
C ASN A 131 3.75 -10.78 -12.04
N VAL A 132 3.63 -9.90 -11.04
CA VAL A 132 2.81 -10.12 -9.84
C VAL A 132 1.33 -10.11 -10.22
N LYS A 133 0.69 -11.28 -10.17
CA LYS A 133 -0.71 -11.51 -10.54
C LYS A 133 -1.67 -11.55 -9.36
N LYS A 134 -1.17 -11.87 -8.16
CA LYS A 134 -2.02 -12.06 -6.98
C LYS A 134 -1.44 -11.41 -5.75
N VAL A 135 -2.29 -10.67 -5.04
CA VAL A 135 -2.03 -10.18 -3.68
C VAL A 135 -2.96 -10.90 -2.73
N MET A 136 -2.38 -11.71 -1.84
CA MET A 136 -3.14 -12.61 -0.97
C MET A 136 -3.68 -11.91 0.28
N PHE A 137 -4.47 -12.67 1.05
CA PHE A 137 -5.10 -12.23 2.30
C PHE A 137 -4.17 -11.41 3.20
N GLY A 138 -4.59 -10.18 3.52
CA GLY A 138 -3.89 -9.30 4.46
C GLY A 138 -2.46 -8.95 4.06
N ALA A 139 -2.03 -9.14 2.81
CA ALA A 139 -0.66 -8.89 2.38
C ALA A 139 -0.14 -7.49 2.73
N PHE A 140 -1.00 -6.47 2.68
CA PHE A 140 -0.73 -5.08 3.06
C PHE A 140 -1.49 -4.63 4.30
N GLY A 141 -2.24 -5.53 4.94
CA GLY A 141 -3.17 -5.19 6.01
C GLY A 141 -2.50 -4.60 7.25
N THR A 142 -3.23 -3.73 7.95
CA THR A 142 -2.82 -3.04 9.19
C THR A 142 -1.43 -2.42 9.08
N ASN A 143 -1.10 -1.85 7.91
CA ASN A 143 0.17 -1.18 7.71
C ASN A 143 0.03 0.34 7.93
N ASP A 144 0.76 0.84 8.93
CA ASP A 144 0.76 2.25 9.33
C ASP A 144 1.90 3.08 8.71
N THR A 145 2.58 2.60 7.67
CA THR A 145 3.70 3.30 7.03
C THR A 145 3.55 3.43 5.51
N ILE A 146 2.90 2.48 4.86
CA ILE A 146 2.73 2.47 3.41
C ILE A 146 1.71 3.53 2.99
N GLU A 147 2.18 4.48 2.18
CA GLU A 147 1.42 5.58 1.62
C GLU A 147 1.11 5.39 0.13
N ILE A 148 1.96 4.65 -0.59
CA ILE A 148 1.83 4.43 -2.04
C ILE A 148 1.98 2.94 -2.38
N VAL A 149 1.03 2.41 -3.15
CA VAL A 149 1.14 1.11 -3.79
C VAL A 149 0.83 1.21 -5.27
N VAL A 150 1.74 0.70 -6.11
CA VAL A 150 1.56 0.59 -7.56
C VAL A 150 1.61 -0.88 -7.97
N ALA A 151 0.56 -1.38 -8.61
CA ALA A 151 0.49 -2.75 -9.08
C ALA A 151 0.35 -2.79 -10.60
N GLU A 152 1.36 -3.31 -11.29
CA GLU A 152 1.48 -3.17 -12.76
C GLU A 152 0.91 -4.34 -13.57
N GLY A 153 0.64 -5.48 -12.94
CA GLY A 153 0.14 -6.66 -13.64
C GLY A 153 -0.79 -7.53 -12.80
N LEU A 154 -1.38 -6.94 -11.76
CA LEU A 154 -2.25 -7.60 -10.81
C LEU A 154 -3.55 -8.06 -11.49
N GLU A 155 -3.98 -9.28 -11.16
CA GLU A 155 -5.23 -9.87 -11.63
C GLU A 155 -6.22 -10.07 -10.49
N VAL A 156 -5.74 -10.36 -9.27
CA VAL A 156 -6.58 -10.66 -8.11
C VAL A 156 -6.07 -9.97 -6.85
N ILE A 157 -6.99 -9.27 -6.18
CA ILE A 157 -6.87 -8.80 -4.80
C ILE A 157 -7.73 -9.72 -3.93
N GLU A 158 -7.10 -10.54 -3.09
CA GLU A 158 -7.82 -11.46 -2.21
C GLU A 158 -8.49 -10.74 -1.02
N ASN A 159 -9.27 -11.53 -0.26
CA ASN A 159 -10.00 -11.07 0.91
C ASN A 159 -9.09 -10.27 1.85
N SER A 160 -9.54 -9.07 2.25
CA SER A 160 -8.81 -8.23 3.22
C SER A 160 -7.34 -7.91 2.86
N ALA A 161 -6.93 -8.01 1.59
CA ALA A 161 -5.55 -7.78 1.16
C ALA A 161 -4.94 -6.46 1.66
N PHE A 162 -5.73 -5.37 1.66
CA PHE A 162 -5.34 -4.04 2.12
C PHE A 162 -6.11 -3.58 3.37
N ILE A 163 -6.68 -4.51 4.15
CA ILE A 163 -7.53 -4.17 5.30
C ILE A 163 -6.82 -3.21 6.27
N GLU A 164 -7.48 -2.10 6.61
CA GLU A 164 -6.96 -1.10 7.56
C GLU A 164 -5.55 -0.57 7.20
N SER A 165 -5.24 -0.44 5.91
CA SER A 165 -4.02 0.27 5.45
C SER A 165 -4.25 1.79 5.53
N LYS A 166 -4.40 2.31 6.75
CA LYS A 166 -4.97 3.64 7.01
C LYS A 166 -4.17 4.79 6.40
N LYS A 167 -2.86 4.64 6.22
CA LYS A 167 -1.98 5.66 5.63
C LYS A 167 -1.89 5.60 4.10
N LEU A 168 -2.48 4.61 3.45
CA LEU A 168 -2.43 4.48 2.00
C LEU A 168 -3.17 5.64 1.33
N LYS A 169 -2.41 6.56 0.73
CA LYS A 169 -2.90 7.75 0.02
C LYS A 169 -3.06 7.51 -1.48
N VAL A 170 -2.25 6.60 -2.03
CA VAL A 170 -2.24 6.29 -3.46
C VAL A 170 -2.24 4.79 -3.67
N LEU A 171 -3.28 4.29 -4.33
CA LEU A 171 -3.35 2.91 -4.83
C LEU A 171 -3.56 2.96 -6.35
N LYS A 172 -2.57 2.52 -7.12
CA LYS A 172 -2.66 2.41 -8.59
C LYS A 172 -2.84 0.96 -8.99
N LEU A 173 -3.97 0.68 -9.62
CA LEU A 173 -4.37 -0.62 -10.13
C LEU A 173 -4.20 -0.63 -11.65
N ASN A 174 -3.71 -1.73 -12.21
CA ASN A 174 -3.53 -1.87 -13.66
C ASN A 174 -4.82 -2.29 -14.38
N GLU A 175 -4.94 -1.88 -15.65
CA GLU A 175 -5.80 -2.57 -16.61
C GLU A 175 -5.29 -4.01 -16.75
N GLY A 176 -6.12 -4.96 -16.34
CA GLY A 176 -5.76 -6.37 -16.15
C GLY A 176 -6.23 -6.93 -14.80
N LEU A 177 -6.55 -6.07 -13.83
CA LEU A 177 -7.20 -6.49 -12.59
C LEU A 177 -8.59 -7.05 -12.89
N LYS A 178 -8.87 -8.28 -12.47
CA LYS A 178 -10.11 -9.01 -12.75
C LYS A 178 -11.03 -9.10 -11.54
N GLU A 179 -10.46 -9.25 -10.34
CA GLU A 179 -11.24 -9.56 -9.13
C GLU A 179 -10.72 -8.83 -7.89
N ILE A 180 -11.65 -8.26 -7.12
CA ILE A 180 -11.41 -7.67 -5.79
C ILE A 180 -12.30 -8.38 -4.78
N GLN A 181 -11.75 -9.21 -3.92
CA GLN A 181 -12.55 -10.03 -3.00
C GLN A 181 -13.03 -9.26 -1.77
N GLU A 182 -13.80 -9.93 -0.90
CA GLU A 182 -14.49 -9.33 0.25
C GLU A 182 -13.53 -8.57 1.17
N LEU A 183 -13.92 -7.34 1.52
CA LEU A 183 -13.10 -6.41 2.32
C LEU A 183 -11.71 -6.10 1.74
N GLY A 184 -11.44 -6.44 0.47
CA GLY A 184 -10.10 -6.36 -0.13
C GLY A 184 -9.44 -4.98 -0.03
N LEU A 185 -10.24 -3.90 0.00
CA LEU A 185 -9.83 -2.50 0.08
C LEU A 185 -10.52 -1.76 1.26
N SER A 186 -10.84 -2.47 2.35
CA SER A 186 -11.54 -1.91 3.51
C SER A 186 -10.59 -1.13 4.43
N GLY A 187 -11.07 -0.06 5.07
CA GLY A 187 -10.28 0.71 6.04
C GLY A 187 -9.23 1.64 5.43
N LEU A 188 -9.37 2.02 4.16
CA LEU A 188 -8.47 2.96 3.49
C LEU A 188 -8.84 4.41 3.83
N GLU A 189 -8.49 4.83 5.05
CA GLU A 189 -8.89 6.12 5.62
C GLU A 189 -8.17 7.33 5.01
N SER A 190 -6.99 7.17 4.40
CA SER A 190 -6.26 8.26 3.73
C SER A 190 -6.43 8.31 2.21
N LEU A 191 -7.08 7.31 1.62
CA LEU A 191 -7.26 7.24 0.16
C LEU A 191 -8.42 8.15 -0.25
N THR A 192 -8.15 9.17 -1.04
CA THR A 192 -9.18 10.14 -1.48
C THR A 192 -9.71 9.85 -2.88
N GLU A 193 -8.93 9.16 -3.71
CA GLU A 193 -9.33 8.77 -5.06
C GLU A 193 -8.93 7.33 -5.34
N LEU A 194 -9.83 6.57 -5.94
CA LEU A 194 -9.58 5.21 -6.40
C LEU A 194 -10.15 5.03 -7.80
N GLU A 195 -9.28 4.84 -8.77
CA GLU A 195 -9.68 4.44 -10.12
C GLU A 195 -9.82 2.92 -10.16
N ILE A 196 -11.02 2.45 -10.52
CA ILE A 196 -11.27 1.02 -10.73
C ILE A 196 -11.11 0.74 -12.23
N PRO A 197 -10.15 -0.11 -12.63
CA PRO A 197 -9.87 -0.36 -14.04
C PRO A 197 -11.04 -1.04 -14.72
N SER A 198 -11.14 -0.85 -16.03
CA SER A 198 -12.28 -1.35 -16.83
C SER A 198 -12.36 -2.88 -16.89
N THR A 199 -11.24 -3.55 -16.60
CA THR A 199 -11.11 -5.01 -16.60
C THR A 199 -11.67 -5.71 -15.38
N VAL A 200 -12.07 -5.00 -14.32
CA VAL A 200 -12.63 -5.67 -13.13
C VAL A 200 -13.96 -6.32 -13.51
N GLU A 201 -14.05 -7.64 -13.33
CA GLU A 201 -15.23 -8.45 -13.66
C GLU A 201 -16.05 -8.80 -12.41
N LYS A 202 -15.39 -8.90 -11.26
CA LYS A 202 -15.99 -9.37 -10.01
C LYS A 202 -15.50 -8.57 -8.81
N TYR A 203 -16.39 -8.34 -7.86
CA TYR A 203 -16.01 -7.83 -6.55
C TYR A 203 -16.84 -8.44 -5.42
N GLY A 204 -16.20 -8.56 -4.26
CA GLY A 204 -16.79 -9.09 -3.04
C GLY A 204 -17.69 -8.08 -2.33
N LYS A 205 -18.18 -8.46 -1.14
CA LYS A 205 -18.97 -7.56 -0.30
C LYS A 205 -18.06 -6.52 0.36
N SER A 206 -18.62 -5.33 0.60
CA SER A 206 -18.03 -4.34 1.50
C SER A 206 -16.58 -3.97 1.17
N ILE A 207 -16.19 -4.00 -0.11
CA ILE A 207 -14.79 -3.85 -0.50
C ILE A 207 -14.20 -2.50 -0.10
N LEU A 208 -15.03 -1.46 0.11
CA LEU A 208 -14.61 -0.12 0.56
C LEU A 208 -15.19 0.24 1.93
N LEU A 209 -15.59 -0.73 2.75
CA LEU A 209 -16.09 -0.45 4.10
C LEU A 209 -15.05 0.28 4.95
N PHE A 210 -15.48 1.26 5.74
CA PHE A 210 -14.61 2.11 6.59
C PHE A 210 -13.52 2.88 5.82
N SER A 211 -13.70 3.11 4.51
CA SER A 211 -12.81 3.99 3.74
C SER A 211 -13.06 5.47 4.09
N ASN A 212 -12.17 6.34 3.62
CA ASN A 212 -12.31 7.79 3.72
C ASN A 212 -13.71 8.26 3.28
N GLU A 213 -14.36 9.11 4.09
CA GLU A 213 -15.71 9.62 3.80
C GLU A 213 -15.79 10.47 2.51
N ASN A 214 -14.67 11.06 2.11
CA ASN A 214 -14.52 11.86 0.90
C ASN A 214 -13.90 11.07 -0.27
N LEU A 215 -13.76 9.74 -0.15
CA LEU A 215 -13.27 8.90 -1.24
C LEU A 215 -14.14 9.10 -2.50
N VAL A 216 -13.47 9.25 -3.63
CA VAL A 216 -14.09 9.26 -4.95
C VAL A 216 -13.65 8.03 -5.72
N VAL A 217 -14.60 7.19 -6.10
CA VAL A 217 -14.38 6.09 -7.04
C VAL A 217 -14.48 6.64 -8.46
N LYS A 218 -13.43 6.43 -9.25
CA LYS A 218 -13.34 6.83 -10.65
C LYS A 218 -13.44 5.62 -11.58
N GLY A 219 -14.10 5.80 -12.71
CA GLY A 219 -14.19 4.77 -13.75
C GLY A 219 -15.16 5.17 -14.86
N LYS A 220 -15.35 4.29 -15.84
CA LYS A 220 -16.28 4.54 -16.95
C LYS A 220 -17.74 4.50 -16.47
N ALA A 221 -18.61 5.37 -16.99
CA ALA A 221 -20.04 5.29 -16.71
C ALA A 221 -20.64 3.94 -17.14
N GLY A 222 -21.54 3.39 -16.32
CA GLY A 222 -22.16 2.07 -16.48
C GLY A 222 -21.23 0.89 -16.18
N SER A 223 -20.01 1.13 -15.72
CA SER A 223 -19.04 0.06 -15.42
C SER A 223 -19.18 -0.51 -14.00
N ILE A 224 -18.39 -1.55 -13.71
CA ILE A 224 -18.27 -2.10 -12.36
C ILE A 224 -17.76 -1.05 -11.35
N ALA A 225 -16.98 -0.05 -11.77
CA ALA A 225 -16.58 1.06 -10.92
C ALA A 225 -17.78 1.81 -10.34
N GLU A 226 -18.76 2.15 -11.17
CA GLU A 226 -19.99 2.84 -10.74
C GLU A 226 -20.81 1.95 -9.80
N LYS A 227 -20.89 0.64 -10.09
CA LYS A 227 -21.58 -0.31 -9.22
C LYS A 227 -20.91 -0.45 -7.86
N ILE A 228 -19.56 -0.50 -7.82
CA ILE A 228 -18.78 -0.51 -6.58
C ILE A 228 -19.04 0.75 -5.76
N ALA A 229 -19.01 1.93 -6.39
CA ALA A 229 -19.28 3.19 -5.73
C ALA A 229 -20.68 3.20 -5.09
N LYS A 230 -21.70 2.79 -5.85
CA LYS A 230 -23.08 2.68 -5.37
C LYS A 230 -23.24 1.69 -4.22
N ASP A 231 -22.70 0.48 -4.36
CA ASP A 231 -22.87 -0.59 -3.35
C ASP A 231 -22.14 -0.29 -2.04
N ASN A 232 -21.11 0.56 -2.06
CA ASN A 232 -20.37 1.00 -0.87
C ASN A 232 -20.76 2.40 -0.39
N ASN A 233 -21.76 3.06 -1.01
CA ASN A 233 -22.20 4.42 -0.69
C ASN A 233 -21.05 5.46 -0.76
N VAL A 234 -20.24 5.38 -1.82
CA VAL A 234 -19.09 6.26 -2.10
C VAL A 234 -19.40 7.10 -3.34
N LYS A 235 -18.85 8.32 -3.41
CA LYS A 235 -19.02 9.19 -4.58
C LYS A 235 -18.41 8.54 -5.83
N PHE A 236 -19.11 8.62 -6.96
CA PHE A 236 -18.62 8.20 -8.27
C PHE A 236 -18.27 9.42 -9.15
N GLU A 237 -17.21 9.31 -9.93
CA GLU A 237 -16.84 10.27 -10.96
C GLU A 237 -16.47 9.55 -12.27
N GLU A 238 -17.11 9.95 -13.37
CA GLU A 238 -16.84 9.40 -14.68
C GLU A 238 -15.50 9.90 -15.23
N VAL A 239 -14.66 8.97 -15.69
CA VAL A 239 -13.47 9.30 -16.50
C VAL A 239 -13.79 9.10 -17.98
N LYS A 240 -13.31 10.01 -18.83
CA LYS A 240 -13.59 10.07 -20.27
C LYS A 240 -12.69 9.16 -21.09
#